data_AF-A0A0F8UMT3-F1
#
_entry.id   AF-A0A0F8UMT3-F1
#
_cell.length_a   1.000
_cell.length_b   1.000
_cell.length_c   1.000
_cell.angle_alpha   90.00
_cell.angle_beta   90.00
_cell.angle_gamma   90.00
#
_symmetry.space_group_name_H-M   'P 1'
#
loop_
_entity.id
_entity.type
_entity.pdbx_description
1 polymer ?
#
loop_
_entity_poly.entity_id
_entity_poly.type
_entity_poly.pdbx_seq_one_letter_code
_entity_poly.pdbx_strand_id
1 'polypeptide(L)'
;MLQTAPVLLVFPPTIGPHARVDDSPSRFDFSGPVSADQVYAWINRQLPDGPKPPLVRPINYMRLVSGITILMGAVTLFTVLSPYMLPIVRNRNIWAAFSLIAILLFTSGHMFNHIRKVPYVAGDGRGGISYFAGGFSNQFGMETQIIAAIYAILSFSAIALAMKVPRIADNKSQQVAAVIWGAVLFGTYSFLLNVFKAKNGGYPFFLPPF
;
A
#
# COMPACT_ATOMS: atom_id res chain seq x y z
N MET A 1 49.75 -11.69 -23.78
CA MET A 1 49.31 -12.17 -22.45
C MET A 1 48.78 -13.58 -22.64
N LEU A 2 49.26 -14.59 -21.91
CA LEU A 2 48.83 -15.97 -22.10
C LEU A 2 47.31 -16.07 -21.92
N GLN A 3 46.64 -16.47 -22.99
CA GLN A 3 45.19 -16.50 -23.16
C GLN A 3 44.68 -17.95 -23.07
N THR A 4 45.20 -18.73 -22.13
CA THR A 4 44.71 -20.08 -21.87
C THR A 4 43.71 -19.97 -20.72
N ALA A 5 42.42 -19.89 -21.07
CA ALA A 5 41.36 -20.21 -20.12
C ALA A 5 41.70 -21.58 -19.49
N PRO A 6 41.48 -21.78 -18.18
CA PRO A 6 41.65 -23.11 -17.60
C PRO A 6 40.80 -24.09 -18.41
N VAL A 7 41.34 -25.28 -18.69
CA VAL A 7 40.65 -26.34 -19.43
C VAL A 7 40.58 -27.53 -18.51
N LEU A 8 39.39 -28.11 -18.37
CA LEU A 8 39.22 -29.36 -17.64
C LEU A 8 39.32 -30.51 -18.64
N LEU A 9 40.25 -31.43 -18.37
CA LEU A 9 40.48 -32.63 -19.17
C LEU A 9 40.05 -33.84 -18.34
N VAL A 10 39.22 -34.70 -18.93
CA VAL A 10 38.85 -35.99 -18.34
C VAL A 10 39.44 -37.07 -19.23
N PHE A 11 40.30 -37.89 -18.63
CA PHE A 11 40.93 -39.02 -19.30
C PHE A 11 40.05 -40.26 -19.10
N PRO A 12 39.70 -40.99 -20.17
CA PRO A 12 39.00 -42.26 -20.04
C PRO A 12 39.90 -43.30 -19.36
N PRO A 13 39.33 -44.32 -18.69
CA PRO A 13 40.14 -45.39 -18.12
C PRO A 13 40.83 -46.18 -19.24
N THR A 14 42.13 -46.40 -19.14
CA THR A 14 42.92 -47.16 -20.14
C THR A 14 42.90 -48.67 -19.85
N ILE A 15 42.53 -49.08 -18.63
CA ILE A 15 42.52 -50.47 -18.16
C ILE A 15 41.20 -50.75 -17.43
N GLY A 16 40.56 -51.89 -17.73
CA GLY A 16 39.36 -52.38 -17.02
C GLY A 16 38.09 -52.49 -17.89
N PRO A 17 36.94 -52.88 -17.30
CA PRO A 17 35.70 -53.18 -18.03
C PRO A 17 35.10 -52.00 -18.82
N HIS A 18 35.47 -50.78 -18.48
CA HIS A 18 35.00 -49.55 -19.13
C HIS A 18 36.08 -48.86 -19.97
N ALA A 19 37.17 -49.56 -20.29
CA ALA A 19 38.26 -49.02 -21.09
C ALA A 19 37.81 -48.73 -22.52
N ARG A 20 38.19 -47.55 -23.04
CA ARG A 20 37.86 -47.12 -24.41
C ARG A 20 39.05 -47.34 -25.33
N VAL A 21 38.76 -47.65 -26.60
CA VAL A 21 39.79 -47.85 -27.65
C VAL A 21 40.44 -46.53 -28.06
N ASP A 22 39.70 -45.42 -27.95
CA ASP A 22 40.22 -44.07 -28.12
C ASP A 22 40.57 -43.48 -26.75
N ASP A 23 41.85 -43.16 -26.55
CA ASP A 23 42.43 -42.61 -25.31
C ASP A 23 42.44 -41.07 -25.33
N SER A 24 41.75 -40.45 -26.31
CA SER A 24 41.69 -39.00 -26.42
C SER A 24 40.95 -38.37 -25.21
N PRO A 25 41.53 -37.33 -24.56
CA PRO A 25 40.91 -36.71 -23.41
C PRO A 25 39.69 -35.89 -23.81
N SER A 26 38.61 -36.04 -23.04
CA SER A 26 37.44 -35.18 -23.21
C SER A 26 37.73 -33.80 -22.64
N ARG A 27 37.45 -32.75 -23.42
CA ARG A 27 37.82 -31.37 -23.12
C ARG A 27 36.59 -30.51 -22.75
N PHE A 28 36.67 -29.81 -21.61
CA PHE A 28 35.71 -28.77 -21.24
C PHE A 28 36.41 -27.40 -21.19
N ASP A 29 35.91 -26.48 -22.00
CA ASP A 29 36.42 -25.12 -22.07
C ASP A 29 35.59 -24.17 -21.22
N PHE A 30 36.26 -23.40 -20.35
CA PHE A 30 35.63 -22.37 -19.53
C PHE A 30 35.53 -21.07 -20.34
N SER A 31 34.51 -20.97 -21.18
CA SER A 31 34.25 -19.79 -22.04
C SER A 31 33.51 -18.64 -21.32
N GLY A 32 33.27 -18.74 -20.01
CA GLY A 32 32.56 -17.75 -19.20
C GLY A 32 32.40 -18.17 -17.73
N PRO A 33 31.59 -17.46 -16.93
CA PRO A 33 31.27 -17.87 -15.56
C PRO A 33 30.43 -19.15 -15.58
N VAL A 34 31.09 -20.30 -15.42
CA VAL A 34 30.46 -21.62 -15.37
C VAL A 34 30.05 -21.96 -13.94
N SER A 35 28.83 -22.45 -13.74
CA SER A 35 28.38 -22.90 -12.42
C SER A 35 28.98 -24.27 -12.08
N ALA A 36 29.19 -24.54 -10.78
CA ALA A 36 29.69 -25.84 -10.32
C ALA A 36 28.79 -27.01 -10.77
N ASP A 37 27.49 -26.76 -10.95
CA ASP A 37 26.53 -27.76 -11.44
C ASP A 37 26.74 -28.12 -12.90
N GLN A 38 27.09 -27.15 -13.74
CA GLN A 38 27.36 -27.37 -15.17
C GLN A 38 28.63 -28.22 -15.34
N VAL A 39 29.68 -27.91 -14.58
CA VAL A 39 30.91 -28.72 -14.58
C VAL A 39 30.63 -30.12 -14.04
N TYR A 40 29.91 -30.23 -12.92
CA TYR A 40 29.56 -31.52 -12.31
C TYR A 40 28.70 -32.40 -13.23
N ALA A 41 27.71 -31.81 -13.91
CA ALA A 41 26.87 -32.53 -14.87
C ALA A 41 27.66 -32.98 -16.11
N TRP A 42 28.62 -32.18 -16.58
CA TRP A 42 29.50 -32.55 -17.69
C TRP A 42 30.44 -33.70 -17.30
N ILE A 43 31.08 -33.62 -16.13
CA ILE A 43 31.94 -34.69 -15.56
C ILE A 43 31.13 -36.00 -15.44
N ASN A 44 29.93 -35.93 -14.85
CA ASN A 44 29.10 -37.10 -14.62
C ASN A 44 28.61 -37.81 -15.88
N ARG A 45 28.63 -37.16 -17.05
CA ARG A 45 28.31 -37.78 -18.35
C ARG A 45 29.49 -38.56 -18.93
N GLN A 46 30.70 -38.30 -18.44
CA GLN A 46 31.93 -38.89 -18.97
C GLN A 46 32.44 -40.03 -18.09
N LEU A 47 32.09 -40.04 -16.81
CA LEU A 47 32.42 -41.15 -15.91
C LEU A 47 31.54 -42.38 -16.20
N PRO A 48 32.12 -43.60 -16.14
CA PRO A 48 31.37 -44.85 -16.23
C PRO A 48 30.39 -45.02 -15.05
N ASP A 49 29.43 -45.94 -15.20
CA ASP A 49 28.44 -46.23 -14.17
C ASP A 49 29.12 -46.77 -12.90
N GLY A 50 29.10 -45.98 -11.82
CA GLY A 50 29.82 -46.25 -10.58
C GLY A 50 29.63 -45.15 -9.52
N PRO A 51 30.35 -45.21 -8.39
CA PRO A 51 30.27 -44.17 -7.35
C PRO A 51 30.81 -42.84 -7.88
N LYS A 52 29.91 -41.84 -7.97
CA LYS A 52 30.23 -40.49 -8.44
C LYS A 52 30.67 -39.61 -7.26
N PRO A 53 31.66 -38.72 -7.43
CA PRO A 53 32.10 -37.82 -6.36
C PRO A 53 30.96 -36.88 -5.94
N PRO A 54 30.73 -36.63 -4.64
CA PRO A 54 29.67 -35.73 -4.20
C PRO A 54 30.00 -34.26 -4.50
N LEU A 55 29.03 -33.51 -5.01
CA LEU A 55 29.14 -32.06 -5.17
C LEU A 55 28.87 -31.37 -3.82
N VAL A 56 29.93 -31.06 -3.07
CA VAL A 56 29.83 -30.33 -1.80
C VAL A 56 30.02 -28.84 -2.05
N ARG A 57 29.00 -28.03 -1.72
CA ARG A 57 29.10 -26.57 -1.79
C ARG A 57 29.50 -26.02 -0.43
N PRO A 58 30.58 -25.23 -0.33
CA PRO A 58 30.92 -24.56 0.91
C PRO A 58 29.82 -23.57 1.30
N ILE A 59 29.56 -23.44 2.60
CA ILE A 59 28.59 -22.48 3.11
C ILE A 59 29.07 -21.07 2.76
N ASN A 60 28.18 -20.26 2.19
CA ASN A 60 28.50 -18.86 1.90
C ASN A 60 28.38 -18.03 3.19
N TYR A 61 29.47 -17.98 3.95
CA TYR A 61 29.56 -17.22 5.20
C TYR A 61 29.26 -15.72 4.99
N MET A 62 29.60 -15.14 3.83
CA MET A 62 29.29 -13.74 3.54
C MET A 62 27.78 -13.48 3.47
N ARG A 63 27.00 -14.39 2.86
CA ARG A 63 25.53 -14.30 2.85
C ARG A 63 24.92 -14.50 4.22
N LEU A 64 25.50 -15.40 5.02
CA LEU A 64 25.06 -15.63 6.39
C LEU A 64 25.29 -14.38 7.25
N VAL A 65 26.50 -13.83 7.20
CA VAL A 65 26.89 -12.63 7.96
C VAL A 65 26.09 -11.41 7.51
N SER A 66 25.87 -11.22 6.21
CA SER A 66 25.03 -10.11 5.73
C SER A 66 23.58 -10.25 6.18
N GLY A 67 23.02 -11.47 6.13
CA GLY A 67 21.67 -11.75 6.64
C GLY A 67 21.53 -11.46 8.13
N ILE A 68 22.49 -11.90 8.94
CA ILE A 68 22.54 -11.62 10.38
C ILE A 68 22.66 -10.11 10.63
N THR A 69 23.54 -9.42 9.89
CA THR A 69 23.75 -7.98 10.04
C THR A 69 22.50 -7.18 9.70
N ILE A 70 21.79 -7.53 8.63
CA ILE A 70 20.52 -6.90 8.25
C ILE A 70 19.46 -7.14 9.33
N LEU A 71 19.35 -8.38 9.82
CA LEU A 71 18.40 -8.71 10.89
C LEU A 71 18.69 -7.91 12.15
N MET A 72 19.95 -7.86 12.59
CA MET A 72 20.37 -7.07 13.75
C MET A 72 20.12 -5.57 13.53
N GLY A 73 20.39 -5.06 12.33
CA GLY A 73 20.06 -3.69 11.95
C GLY A 73 18.56 -3.40 12.04
N ALA A 74 17.71 -4.29 11.53
CA ALA A 74 16.27 -4.16 11.61
C ALA A 74 15.76 -4.21 13.06
N VAL A 75 16.28 -5.12 13.88
CA VAL A 75 15.94 -5.21 15.32
C VAL A 75 16.39 -3.95 16.05
N THR A 76 17.59 -3.45 15.78
CA THR A 76 18.12 -2.22 16.40
C THR A 76 17.27 -1.02 15.98
N LEU A 77 16.94 -0.90 14.70
CA LEU A 77 16.05 0.15 14.19
C LEU A 77 14.67 0.09 14.85
N PHE A 78 14.08 -1.11 14.92
CA PHE A 78 12.78 -1.29 15.54
C PHE A 78 12.81 -0.95 17.04
N THR A 79 13.80 -1.43 17.79
CA THR A 79 13.92 -1.17 19.23
C THR A 79 14.14 0.33 19.51
N VAL A 80 14.98 1.01 18.73
CA VAL A 80 15.22 2.46 18.84
C VAL A 80 14.00 3.30 18.44
N LEU A 81 13.28 2.91 17.39
CA LEU A 81 12.06 3.62 16.95
C LEU A 81 10.84 3.31 17.82
N SER A 82 10.82 2.15 18.49
CA SER A 82 9.67 1.69 19.28
C SER A 82 9.20 2.69 20.34
N PRO A 83 10.03 3.33 21.19
CA PRO A 83 9.54 4.30 22.18
C PRO A 83 8.91 5.54 21.54
N TYR A 84 9.29 5.91 20.31
CA TYR A 84 8.76 7.08 19.62
C TYR A 84 7.48 6.75 18.83
N MET A 85 7.41 5.58 18.20
CA MET A 85 6.29 5.19 17.36
C MET A 85 5.15 4.52 18.15
N LEU A 86 5.46 3.75 19.20
CA LEU A 86 4.45 3.04 20.00
C LEU A 86 3.41 3.96 20.63
N PRO A 87 3.74 5.15 21.18
CA PRO A 87 2.75 6.07 21.71
C PRO A 87 1.77 6.57 20.65
N ILE A 88 2.24 6.80 19.42
CA ILE A 88 1.42 7.25 18.28
C ILE A 88 0.49 6.11 17.86
N VAL A 89 1.05 4.92 17.63
CA VAL A 89 0.28 3.73 17.19
C VAL A 89 -0.70 3.26 18.25
N ARG A 90 -0.42 3.45 19.55
CA ARG A 90 -1.35 3.07 20.63
C ARG A 90 -2.41 4.14 20.92
N ASN A 91 -2.29 5.35 20.35
CA ASN A 91 -3.21 6.44 20.65
C ASN A 91 -4.59 6.21 19.99
N ARG A 92 -5.59 5.90 20.82
CA ARG A 92 -6.98 5.68 20.37
C ARG A 92 -7.56 6.88 19.62
N ASN A 93 -7.16 8.10 19.97
CA ASN A 93 -7.72 9.31 19.36
C ASN A 93 -7.24 9.46 17.90
N ILE A 94 -6.00 9.03 17.61
CA ILE A 94 -5.46 9.03 16.24
C ILE A 94 -6.23 8.02 15.39
N TRP A 95 -6.45 6.81 15.90
CA TRP A 95 -7.26 5.81 15.20
C TRP A 95 -8.70 6.24 15.01
N ALA A 96 -9.32 6.88 16.01
CA ALA A 96 -10.66 7.43 15.90
C ALA A 96 -10.73 8.56 14.85
N ALA A 97 -9.73 9.44 14.79
CA ALA A 97 -9.66 10.49 13.77
C ALA A 97 -9.46 9.89 12.37
N PHE A 98 -8.55 8.93 12.23
CA PHE A 98 -8.28 8.26 10.96
C PHE A 98 -9.49 7.49 10.45
N SER A 99 -10.16 6.72 11.31
CA SER A 99 -11.36 5.98 10.93
C SER A 99 -12.51 6.90 10.54
N LEU A 100 -12.70 8.01 11.28
CA LEU A 100 -13.70 9.02 10.95
C LEU A 100 -13.45 9.64 9.57
N ILE A 101 -12.20 10.05 9.28
CA ILE A 101 -11.82 10.59 7.96
C ILE A 101 -12.08 9.56 6.86
N ALA A 102 -11.71 8.30 7.08
CA ALA A 102 -11.92 7.23 6.11
C ALA A 102 -13.42 7.01 5.81
N ILE A 103 -14.25 6.95 6.85
CA ILE A 103 -15.71 6.82 6.70
C ILE A 103 -16.28 8.00 5.91
N LEU A 104 -15.89 9.23 6.23
CA LEU A 104 -16.36 10.44 5.52
C LEU A 104 -15.96 10.44 4.04
N LEU A 105 -14.72 10.03 3.73
CA LEU A 105 -14.23 9.95 2.36
C LEU A 105 -14.94 8.85 1.55
N PHE A 106 -15.18 7.68 2.14
CA PHE A 106 -15.82 6.58 1.42
C PHE A 106 -17.34 6.76 1.27
N THR A 107 -17.99 7.44 2.21
CA THR A 107 -19.43 7.74 2.15
C THR A 107 -19.78 8.91 1.22
N SER A 108 -18.83 9.82 0.93
CA SER A 108 -19.08 10.97 0.05
C SER A 108 -19.09 10.64 -1.46
N GLY A 109 -18.68 9.43 -1.84
CA GLY A 109 -18.62 8.99 -3.24
C GLY A 109 -17.23 9.04 -3.87
N HIS A 110 -16.15 9.14 -3.09
CA HIS A 110 -14.78 9.20 -3.63
C HIS A 110 -14.42 8.02 -4.57
N MET A 111 -14.93 6.81 -4.28
CA MET A 111 -14.72 5.64 -5.14
C MET A 111 -15.42 5.74 -6.49
N PHE A 112 -16.59 6.40 -6.55
CA PHE A 112 -17.27 6.66 -7.82
C PHE A 112 -16.39 7.51 -8.74
N ASN A 113 -15.79 8.57 -8.19
CA ASN A 113 -14.89 9.44 -8.93
C ASN A 113 -13.64 8.69 -9.41
N HIS A 114 -13.05 7.85 -8.56
CA HIS A 114 -11.85 7.08 -8.90
C HIS A 114 -12.12 6.09 -10.05
N ILE A 115 -13.24 5.36 -10.01
CA ILE A 115 -13.59 4.38 -11.03
C ILE A 115 -13.95 5.06 -12.35
N ARG A 116 -14.80 6.09 -12.30
CA ARG A 116 -15.36 6.72 -13.51
C ARG A 116 -14.50 7.86 -14.08
N LYS A 117 -13.41 8.24 -13.41
CA LYS A 117 -12.49 9.30 -13.83
C LYS A 117 -13.24 10.59 -14.19
N VAL A 118 -14.18 10.98 -13.33
CA VAL A 118 -15.02 12.17 -13.54
C VAL A 118 -14.19 13.46 -13.52
N PRO A 119 -14.58 14.51 -14.24
CA PRO A 119 -13.90 15.79 -14.18
C PRO A 119 -14.00 16.40 -12.77
N TYR A 120 -12.98 17.15 -12.39
CA TYR A 120 -12.94 17.80 -11.07
C TYR A 120 -13.97 18.94 -10.96
N VAL A 121 -14.09 19.74 -12.02
CA VAL A 121 -15.12 20.76 -12.23
C VAL A 121 -15.51 20.76 -13.72
N ALA A 122 -16.71 21.24 -14.04
CA ALA A 122 -17.15 21.42 -15.43
C ALA A 122 -17.57 22.86 -15.69
N GLY A 123 -17.55 23.30 -16.94
CA GLY A 123 -18.11 24.60 -17.31
C GLY A 123 -19.64 24.57 -17.32
N ASP A 124 -20.27 25.66 -16.89
CA ASP A 124 -21.74 25.84 -16.89
C ASP A 124 -22.31 26.17 -18.29
N GLY A 125 -21.51 26.04 -19.35
CA GLY A 125 -21.91 26.39 -20.73
C GLY A 125 -22.16 27.90 -20.98
N ARG A 126 -22.13 28.73 -19.93
CA ARG A 126 -22.35 30.19 -19.96
C ARG A 126 -21.09 31.00 -19.60
N GLY A 127 -19.92 30.36 -19.67
CA GLY A 127 -18.63 30.96 -19.26
C GLY A 127 -18.31 30.86 -17.77
N GLY A 128 -19.18 30.22 -16.96
CA GLY A 128 -18.95 29.95 -15.53
C GLY A 128 -18.48 28.52 -15.23
N ILE A 129 -18.17 28.24 -13.97
CA ILE A 129 -17.83 26.91 -13.45
C ILE A 129 -19.03 26.34 -12.69
N SER A 130 -19.42 25.10 -13.02
CA SER A 130 -20.40 24.33 -12.29
C SER A 130 -19.71 23.35 -11.32
N TYR A 131 -20.06 23.48 -10.04
CA TYR A 131 -19.52 22.67 -8.94
C TYR A 131 -20.32 21.41 -8.66
N PHE A 132 -21.56 21.33 -9.15
CA PHE A 132 -22.47 20.20 -8.98
C PHE A 132 -22.87 19.66 -10.34
N ALA A 133 -22.75 18.35 -10.54
CA ALA A 133 -23.14 17.74 -11.80
C ALA A 133 -24.67 17.69 -11.92
N GLY A 134 -25.18 17.94 -13.13
CA GLY A 134 -26.60 17.79 -13.44
C GLY A 134 -27.03 16.33 -13.40
N GLY A 135 -28.20 16.09 -12.82
CA GLY A 135 -28.81 14.77 -12.69
C GLY A 135 -28.27 13.94 -11.51
N PHE A 136 -29.04 12.93 -11.10
CA PHE A 136 -28.76 12.14 -9.91
C PHE A 136 -27.60 11.15 -10.07
N SER A 137 -27.38 10.67 -11.30
CA SER A 137 -26.39 9.62 -11.60
C SER A 137 -24.98 10.15 -11.89
N ASN A 138 -24.81 11.47 -12.06
CA ASN A 138 -23.54 12.11 -12.35
C ASN A 138 -23.00 12.82 -11.11
N GLN A 139 -21.67 12.91 -11.01
CA GLN A 139 -21.00 13.55 -9.89
C GLN A 139 -19.67 14.14 -10.34
N PHE A 140 -19.25 15.25 -9.72
CA PHE A 140 -17.93 15.85 -9.94
C PHE A 140 -16.94 15.55 -8.81
N GLY A 141 -15.65 15.71 -9.12
CA GLY A 141 -14.57 15.64 -8.13
C GLY A 141 -14.79 16.60 -6.97
N MET A 142 -15.00 17.89 -7.27
CA MET A 142 -15.22 18.90 -6.25
C MET A 142 -16.50 18.67 -5.45
N GLU A 143 -17.54 18.14 -6.09
CA GLU A 143 -18.79 17.81 -5.42
C GLU A 143 -18.57 16.83 -4.26
N THR A 144 -17.80 15.75 -4.45
CA THR A 144 -17.49 14.81 -3.34
C THR A 144 -16.78 15.47 -2.17
N GLN A 145 -15.93 16.46 -2.42
CA GLN A 145 -15.18 17.16 -1.37
C GLN A 145 -16.10 18.09 -0.57
N ILE A 146 -17.01 18.78 -1.25
CA ILE A 146 -18.02 19.61 -0.60
C ILE A 146 -18.92 18.73 0.28
N ILE A 147 -19.44 17.62 -0.25
CA ILE A 147 -20.27 16.68 0.52
C ILE A 147 -19.50 16.09 1.71
N ALA A 148 -18.23 15.71 1.53
CA ALA A 148 -17.39 15.21 2.63
C ALA A 148 -17.21 16.26 3.74
N ALA A 149 -17.01 17.53 3.38
CA ALA A 149 -16.90 18.62 4.35
C ALA A 149 -18.21 18.84 5.13
N ILE A 150 -19.36 18.81 4.44
CA ILE A 150 -20.68 18.91 5.08
C ILE A 150 -20.88 17.76 6.09
N TYR A 151 -20.59 16.52 5.69
CA TYR A 151 -20.69 15.37 6.59
C TYR A 151 -19.72 15.45 7.76
N ALA A 152 -18.52 16.01 7.57
CA ALA A 152 -17.56 16.24 8.63
C ALA A 152 -18.10 17.23 9.67
N ILE A 153 -18.67 18.36 9.24
CA ILE A 153 -19.26 19.37 10.13
C ILE A 153 -20.45 18.80 10.90
N LEU A 154 -21.34 18.05 10.22
CA LEU A 154 -22.48 17.40 10.86
C LEU A 154 -22.03 16.38 11.92
N SER A 155 -21.09 15.51 11.56
CA SER A 155 -20.56 14.48 12.47
C SER A 155 -19.86 15.13 13.66
N PHE A 156 -19.04 16.17 13.44
CA PHE A 156 -18.36 16.88 14.50
C PHE A 156 -19.34 17.59 15.44
N SER A 157 -20.37 18.23 14.88
CA SER A 157 -21.41 18.91 15.67
C SER A 157 -22.18 17.90 16.54
N ALA A 158 -22.54 16.75 15.99
CA ALA A 158 -23.20 15.68 16.73
C ALA A 158 -22.30 15.11 17.85
N ILE A 159 -21.02 14.84 17.57
CA ILE A 159 -20.05 14.37 18.57
C ILE A 159 -19.83 15.43 19.66
N ALA A 160 -19.74 16.71 19.29
CA ALA A 160 -19.58 17.81 20.24
C ALA A 160 -20.79 17.90 21.18
N LEU A 161 -22.01 17.86 20.65
CA LEU A 161 -23.26 17.85 21.43
C LEU A 161 -23.34 16.65 22.37
N ALA A 162 -22.99 15.46 21.89
CA ALA A 162 -23.11 14.23 22.68
C ALA A 162 -22.01 14.07 23.74
N MET A 163 -20.76 14.45 23.43
CA MET A 163 -19.59 14.09 24.23
C MET A 163 -18.90 15.27 24.91
N LYS A 164 -18.98 16.47 24.33
CA LYS A 164 -18.26 17.66 24.83
C LYS A 164 -19.16 18.58 25.65
N VAL A 165 -20.35 18.89 25.14
CA VAL A 165 -21.30 19.79 25.81
C VAL A 165 -21.67 19.32 27.22
N PRO A 166 -21.97 18.03 27.49
CA PRO A 166 -22.34 17.58 28.84
C PRO A 166 -21.21 17.63 29.87
N ARG A 167 -19.95 17.83 29.42
CA ARG A 167 -18.76 17.86 30.29
C ARG A 167 -18.35 19.28 30.71
N ILE A 168 -19.08 20.30 30.27
CA ILE A 168 -18.82 21.69 30.63
C ILE A 168 -19.35 21.93 32.05
N ALA A 169 -18.48 22.37 32.97
CA ALA A 169 -18.84 22.54 34.37
C ALA A 169 -19.74 23.77 34.63
N ASP A 170 -19.60 24.83 33.83
CA ASP A 170 -20.42 26.03 33.94
C ASP A 170 -21.74 25.88 33.18
N ASN A 171 -22.86 26.01 33.89
CA ASN A 171 -24.20 25.86 33.34
C ASN A 171 -24.52 26.86 32.22
N LYS A 172 -24.05 28.12 32.34
CA LYS A 172 -24.29 29.14 31.32
C LYS A 172 -23.52 28.82 30.04
N SER A 173 -22.23 28.51 30.17
CA SER A 173 -21.38 28.09 29.05
C SER A 173 -21.89 26.80 28.39
N GLN A 174 -22.42 25.86 29.16
CA GLN A 174 -23.01 24.62 28.64
C GLN A 174 -24.26 24.91 27.79
N GLN A 175 -25.18 25.75 28.26
CA GLN A 175 -26.37 26.14 27.52
C GLN A 175 -26.02 26.84 26.21
N VAL A 176 -25.09 27.82 26.27
CA VAL A 176 -24.64 28.53 25.06
C VAL A 176 -23.98 27.58 24.08
N ALA A 177 -23.12 26.66 24.53
CA ALA A 177 -22.49 25.67 23.67
C ALA A 177 -23.52 24.73 23.03
N ALA A 178 -24.55 24.29 23.77
CA ALA A 178 -25.63 23.46 23.24
C ALA A 178 -26.40 24.18 22.12
N VAL A 179 -26.75 25.45 22.33
CA VAL A 179 -27.46 26.27 21.34
C VAL A 179 -26.60 26.49 20.10
N ILE A 180 -25.32 26.83 20.26
CA ILE A 180 -24.40 27.05 19.14
C ILE A 180 -24.25 25.78 18.30
N TRP A 181 -23.92 24.64 18.92
CA TRP A 181 -23.74 23.39 18.17
C TRP A 181 -25.06 22.89 17.57
N GLY A 182 -26.20 23.10 18.24
CA GLY A 182 -27.52 22.83 17.70
C GLY A 182 -27.83 23.67 16.46
N ALA A 183 -27.52 24.97 16.49
CA ALA A 183 -27.71 25.87 15.36
C ALA A 183 -26.79 25.52 14.17
N VAL A 184 -25.53 25.18 14.43
CA VAL A 184 -24.58 24.72 13.39
C VAL A 184 -25.07 23.42 12.75
N LEU A 185 -25.52 22.46 13.56
CA LEU A 185 -26.06 21.20 13.07
C LEU A 185 -27.31 21.42 12.21
N PHE A 186 -28.26 22.23 12.69
CA PHE A 186 -29.48 22.57 11.96
C PHE A 186 -29.19 23.28 10.64
N GLY A 187 -28.36 24.33 10.66
CA GLY A 187 -28.01 25.10 9.46
C GLY A 187 -27.26 24.28 8.43
N THR A 188 -26.32 23.43 8.86
CA THR A 188 -25.58 22.55 7.95
C THR A 188 -26.47 21.47 7.34
N TYR A 189 -27.42 20.93 8.12
CA TYR A 189 -28.38 19.94 7.63
C TYR A 189 -29.39 20.56 6.65
N SER A 190 -29.85 21.78 6.91
CA SER A 190 -30.65 22.57 5.95
C SER A 190 -29.90 22.76 4.63
N PHE A 191 -28.61 23.14 4.69
CA PHE A 191 -27.77 23.27 3.49
C PHE A 191 -27.63 21.94 2.72
N LEU A 192 -27.42 20.81 3.43
CA LEU A 192 -27.37 19.48 2.81
C LEU A 192 -28.66 19.14 2.06
N LEU A 193 -29.83 19.40 2.67
CA LEU A 193 -31.12 19.18 2.03
C LEU A 193 -31.32 20.06 0.80
N ASN A 194 -30.88 21.31 0.83
CA ASN A 194 -30.95 22.20 -0.33
C ASN A 194 -30.10 21.65 -1.49
N VAL A 195 -28.86 21.22 -1.23
CA VAL A 195 -28.01 20.57 -2.24
C VAL A 195 -28.65 19.29 -2.79
N PHE A 196 -29.23 18.47 -1.92
CA PHE A 196 -29.93 17.25 -2.33
C PHE A 196 -31.14 17.56 -3.23
N LYS A 197 -31.93 18.57 -2.87
CA LYS A 197 -33.09 19.03 -3.65
C LYS A 197 -32.67 19.63 -4.99
N ALA A 198 -31.56 20.36 -5.05
CA ALA A 198 -31.01 20.88 -6.30
C ALA A 198 -30.67 19.74 -7.28
N LYS A 199 -30.18 18.60 -6.78
CA LYS A 199 -29.96 17.39 -7.60
C LYS A 199 -31.23 16.61 -7.91
N ASN A 200 -32.16 16.55 -6.97
CA ASN A 200 -33.43 15.85 -7.10
C ASN A 200 -34.59 16.83 -7.02
N GLY A 201 -34.93 17.45 -8.15
CA GLY A 201 -35.99 18.46 -8.22
C GLY A 201 -37.38 17.97 -7.82
N GLY A 202 -37.59 16.65 -7.75
CA GLY A 202 -38.82 16.04 -7.23
C GLY A 202 -38.90 15.96 -5.70
N TYR A 203 -37.87 16.39 -4.96
CA TYR A 203 -37.85 16.31 -3.50
C TYR A 203 -38.72 17.41 -2.86
N PRO A 204 -39.79 17.05 -2.11
CA PRO A 204 -40.78 18.03 -1.66
C PRO A 204 -40.40 18.75 -0.36
N PHE A 205 -39.47 18.20 0.43
CA PHE A 205 -39.13 18.74 1.75
C PHE A 205 -37.96 19.73 1.68
N PHE A 206 -38.00 20.75 2.53
CA PHE A 206 -36.90 21.69 2.72
C PHE A 206 -36.88 22.16 4.17
N LEU A 207 -35.74 22.70 4.61
CA LEU A 207 -35.60 23.32 5.92
C LEU A 207 -34.99 24.71 5.71
N PRO A 208 -35.57 25.78 6.29
CA PRO A 208 -34.95 27.10 6.26
C PRO A 208 -33.58 27.08 6.95
N PRO A 209 -32.62 27.95 6.59
CA PRO A 209 -32.78 29.17 5.79
C PRO A 209 -32.59 29.00 4.26
N PHE A 210 -32.34 27.78 3.78
CA PHE A 210 -32.01 27.49 2.38
C PHE A 210 -33.11 26.74 1.63
#